data_AF-A0A9Q0N4J0-F1
#
_entry.id   AF-A0A9Q0N4J0-F1
#
_cell.length_a   1.000
_cell.length_b   1.000
_cell.length_c   1.000
_cell.angle_alpha   90.00
_cell.angle_beta   90.00
_cell.angle_gamma   90.00
#
_symmetry.space_group_name_H-M   'P 1'
#
loop_
_entity.id
_entity.type
_entity.pdbx_description
1 polymer ?
#
loop_
_entity_poly.entity_id
_entity_poly.type
_entity_poly.pdbx_seq_one_letter_code
_entity_poly.pdbx_strand_id
1 'polypeptide(L)'
;MDSPCESESSLDSTTTNMLPPSPVSREHLQKRIESLTQQNRVLKVELETYKIRVKVLQEENRTLRQASVTIQAKAEQEEEFISNTLLKKIQALKKEKETLAHHYEREEECLTNDLSRKLDQLRQEKCKLEQTLEQEQECLVNKLMRKIEKLEAETLAKQTNLEQLRREMVELENTLEQEQEALVNKLWKRMDKLETEKRSLQIKLDQPLDQPTSVKDISKESGDTASNLSAHIKTLRSEVSRLRSNLVAAQKETNDKMQQYAQEEKCIREENLRLQRKLQLEVERRAALCRHLSESESSLEMEEERFYNENVLGQRQRTISSPVPHSPSSSRPLSPGGSMGSGTHSNRCFSCGQIVGRRTSERFIKPAIPTPIGLNTSAPNILASGSSSSGSSALNSSFSSTSPFQLPSNSCISFTGSSAFAPASPMDTSVCKE
;
A
#
# COMPACT_ATOMS: atom_id res chain seq x y z
N MET A 1 -43.67 -0.96 -92.55
CA MET A 1 -43.21 0.11 -93.47
C MET A 1 -43.18 -0.50 -94.83
N ASP A 2 -44.30 -0.36 -95.51
CA ASP A 2 -44.74 -1.22 -96.59
C ASP A 2 -44.88 -0.34 -97.83
N SER A 3 -44.53 -0.87 -99.00
CA SER A 3 -44.67 -0.15 -100.27
C SER A 3 -44.96 -1.15 -101.38
N PRO A 4 -46.21 -1.62 -101.51
CA PRO A 4 -46.64 -2.29 -102.74
C PRO A 4 -46.68 -1.27 -103.87
N CYS A 5 -46.24 -1.68 -105.06
CA CYS A 5 -46.52 -0.96 -106.29
C CYS A 5 -46.95 -2.00 -107.32
N GLU A 6 -48.08 -1.76 -107.98
CA GLU A 6 -48.76 -2.73 -108.83
C GLU A 6 -48.47 -2.49 -110.32
N SER A 7 -49.15 -3.27 -111.15
CA SER A 7 -49.46 -2.96 -112.56
C SER A 7 -48.33 -3.07 -113.60
N GLU A 8 -48.63 -3.40 -114.86
CA GLU A 8 -49.75 -4.21 -115.37
C GLU A 8 -49.34 -4.84 -116.73
N SER A 9 -50.28 -5.54 -117.36
CA SER A 9 -50.17 -6.17 -118.68
C SER A 9 -49.61 -5.28 -119.81
N SER A 10 -48.92 -5.90 -120.75
CA SER A 10 -49.43 -5.90 -122.12
C SER A 10 -49.11 -7.21 -122.84
N LEU A 11 -50.12 -7.86 -123.39
CA LEU A 11 -49.97 -8.74 -124.54
C LEU A 11 -49.92 -7.85 -125.79
N ASP A 12 -49.05 -8.14 -126.75
CA ASP A 12 -49.38 -7.84 -128.14
C ASP A 12 -48.82 -8.93 -129.07
N SER A 13 -49.63 -9.33 -130.05
CA SER A 13 -49.44 -10.58 -130.81
C SER A 13 -48.89 -10.31 -132.20
N THR A 14 -47.64 -9.83 -132.29
CA THR A 14 -46.96 -9.64 -133.58
C THR A 14 -46.48 -10.97 -134.16
N THR A 15 -47.39 -11.68 -134.84
CA THR A 15 -47.09 -12.87 -135.65
C THR A 15 -46.04 -12.55 -136.71
N THR A 16 -44.78 -12.85 -136.41
CA THR A 16 -43.64 -12.54 -137.29
C THR A 16 -43.10 -13.84 -137.90
N ASN A 17 -42.99 -13.84 -139.23
CA ASN A 17 -42.81 -15.01 -140.10
C ASN A 17 -41.81 -16.08 -139.61
N MET A 18 -42.24 -17.34 -139.72
CA MET A 18 -41.38 -18.52 -139.59
C MET A 18 -40.36 -18.58 -140.73
N LEU A 19 -39.12 -18.16 -140.47
CA LEU A 19 -37.95 -18.80 -141.07
C LEU A 19 -37.39 -19.80 -140.04
N PRO A 20 -37.05 -21.04 -140.42
CA PRO A 20 -36.36 -21.95 -139.52
C PRO A 20 -34.96 -21.37 -139.22
N PRO A 21 -34.59 -21.11 -137.95
CA PRO A 21 -33.21 -20.77 -137.64
C PRO A 21 -32.31 -21.93 -138.07
N SER A 22 -31.17 -21.60 -138.69
CA SER A 22 -30.11 -22.57 -138.99
C SER A 22 -29.85 -23.45 -137.76
N PRO A 23 -29.67 -24.79 -137.91
CA PRO A 23 -29.58 -25.71 -136.77
C PRO A 23 -28.54 -25.26 -135.73
N VAL A 24 -27.43 -24.68 -136.20
CA VAL A 24 -26.39 -24.04 -135.37
C VAL A 24 -26.97 -22.98 -134.42
N SER A 25 -27.79 -22.05 -134.94
CA SER A 25 -28.44 -21.00 -134.15
C SER A 25 -29.43 -21.57 -133.14
N ARG A 26 -30.22 -22.58 -133.53
CA ARG A 26 -31.18 -23.25 -132.63
C ARG A 26 -30.47 -23.96 -131.48
N GLU A 27 -29.38 -24.67 -131.75
CA GLU A 27 -28.58 -25.33 -130.71
C GLU A 27 -27.91 -24.33 -129.76
N HIS A 28 -27.40 -23.20 -130.26
CA HIS A 28 -26.83 -22.17 -129.38
C HIS A 28 -27.87 -21.55 -128.45
N LEU A 29 -29.10 -21.31 -128.94
CA LEU A 29 -30.22 -20.87 -128.10
C LEU A 29 -30.62 -21.93 -127.08
N GLN A 30 -30.71 -23.20 -127.47
CA GLN A 30 -31.00 -24.33 -126.58
C GLN A 30 -29.96 -24.44 -125.45
N LYS A 31 -28.66 -24.44 -125.78
CA LYS A 31 -27.56 -24.46 -124.80
C LYS A 31 -27.57 -23.24 -123.88
N ARG A 32 -28.00 -22.06 -124.37
CA ARG A 32 -28.17 -20.86 -123.56
C ARG A 32 -29.36 -20.96 -122.59
N ILE A 33 -30.50 -21.53 -123.03
CA ILE A 33 -31.66 -21.80 -122.18
C ILE A 33 -31.29 -22.81 -121.08
N GLU A 34 -30.60 -23.90 -121.41
CA GLU A 34 -30.13 -24.91 -120.45
C GLU A 34 -29.15 -24.31 -119.43
N SER A 35 -28.18 -23.52 -119.89
CA SER A 35 -27.25 -22.77 -119.03
C SER A 35 -27.97 -21.82 -118.07
N LEU A 36 -28.93 -21.02 -118.55
CA LEU A 36 -29.73 -20.12 -117.72
C LEU A 36 -30.65 -20.88 -116.76
N THR A 37 -31.16 -22.05 -117.15
CA THR A 37 -32.00 -22.91 -116.30
C THR A 37 -31.17 -23.52 -115.16
N GLN A 38 -29.96 -23.99 -115.46
CA GLN A 38 -29.03 -24.47 -114.44
C GLN A 38 -28.54 -23.35 -113.52
N GLN A 39 -28.28 -22.15 -114.05
CA GLN A 39 -27.93 -20.98 -113.23
C GLN A 39 -29.09 -20.59 -112.30
N ASN A 40 -30.33 -20.58 -112.78
CA ASN A 40 -31.52 -20.39 -111.94
C ASN A 40 -31.67 -21.48 -110.86
N ARG A 41 -31.30 -22.73 -111.16
CA ARG A 41 -31.32 -23.84 -110.20
C ARG A 41 -30.27 -23.64 -109.09
N VAL A 42 -29.05 -23.22 -109.44
CA VAL A 42 -27.99 -22.90 -108.48
C VAL A 42 -28.41 -21.71 -107.60
N LEU A 43 -28.84 -20.60 -108.19
CA LEU A 43 -29.30 -19.41 -107.46
C LEU A 43 -30.45 -19.71 -106.49
N LYS A 44 -31.37 -20.62 -106.84
CA LYS A 44 -32.42 -21.09 -105.91
C LYS A 44 -31.85 -21.87 -104.72
N VAL A 45 -30.89 -22.77 -104.94
CA VAL A 45 -30.25 -23.53 -103.85
C VAL A 45 -29.42 -22.61 -102.94
N GLU A 46 -28.71 -21.64 -103.50
CA GLU A 46 -28.00 -20.60 -102.75
C GLU A 46 -28.98 -19.77 -101.91
N LEU A 47 -30.07 -19.30 -102.50
CA LEU A 47 -31.10 -18.49 -101.82
C LEU A 47 -31.78 -19.24 -100.66
N GLU A 48 -32.11 -20.53 -100.82
CA GLU A 48 -32.60 -21.35 -99.70
C GLU A 48 -31.51 -21.59 -98.64
N THR A 49 -30.25 -21.76 -99.03
CA THR A 49 -29.11 -21.88 -98.10
C THR A 49 -28.94 -20.60 -97.27
N TYR A 50 -29.05 -19.42 -97.90
CA TYR A 50 -29.04 -18.13 -97.20
C TYR A 50 -30.25 -17.96 -96.27
N LYS A 51 -31.46 -18.35 -96.69
CA LYS A 51 -32.65 -18.36 -95.80
C LYS A 51 -32.44 -19.23 -94.57
N ILE A 52 -31.89 -20.43 -94.72
CA ILE A 52 -31.59 -21.33 -93.59
C ILE A 52 -30.55 -20.69 -92.66
N ARG A 53 -29.46 -20.15 -93.20
CA ARG A 53 -28.45 -19.43 -92.40
C ARG A 53 -29.02 -18.22 -91.65
N VAL A 54 -29.91 -17.44 -92.27
CA VAL A 54 -30.59 -16.30 -91.61
C VAL A 54 -31.48 -16.79 -90.47
N LYS A 55 -32.25 -17.88 -90.64
CA LYS A 55 -33.06 -18.47 -89.56
C LYS A 55 -32.19 -18.94 -88.39
N VAL A 56 -31.09 -19.63 -88.66
CA VAL A 56 -30.14 -20.08 -87.62
C VAL A 56 -29.57 -18.89 -86.86
N LEU A 57 -29.06 -17.87 -87.56
CA LEU A 57 -28.55 -16.65 -86.93
C LEU A 57 -29.60 -15.89 -86.12
N GLN A 58 -30.88 -15.93 -86.51
CA GLN A 58 -31.99 -15.34 -85.74
C GLN A 58 -32.27 -16.11 -84.45
N GLU A 59 -32.27 -17.45 -84.50
CA GLU A 59 -32.48 -18.30 -83.33
C GLU A 59 -31.28 -18.22 -82.36
N GLU A 60 -30.06 -18.17 -82.88
CA GLU A 60 -28.84 -17.90 -82.11
C GLU A 60 -28.90 -16.53 -81.45
N ASN A 61 -29.28 -15.46 -82.16
CA ASN A 61 -29.40 -14.12 -81.58
C ASN A 61 -30.49 -14.05 -80.51
N ARG A 62 -31.60 -14.78 -80.67
CA ARG A 62 -32.65 -14.93 -79.65
C ARG A 62 -32.13 -15.66 -78.41
N THR A 63 -31.41 -16.75 -78.61
CA THR A 63 -30.80 -17.57 -77.55
C THR A 63 -29.76 -16.78 -76.76
N LEU A 64 -28.88 -16.03 -77.45
CA LEU A 64 -27.88 -15.16 -76.83
C LEU A 64 -28.52 -14.04 -75.98
N ARG A 65 -29.62 -13.43 -76.44
CA ARG A 65 -30.37 -12.44 -75.64
C ARG A 65 -30.96 -13.08 -74.37
N GLN A 66 -31.59 -14.25 -74.49
CA GLN A 66 -32.16 -14.97 -73.35
C GLN A 66 -31.08 -15.40 -72.35
N ALA A 67 -29.93 -15.87 -72.83
CA ALA A 67 -28.76 -16.16 -72.00
C ALA A 67 -28.23 -14.91 -71.29
N SER A 68 -28.11 -13.78 -71.99
CA SER A 68 -27.67 -12.50 -71.41
C SER A 68 -28.57 -12.04 -70.27
N VAL A 69 -29.90 -12.09 -70.44
CA VAL A 69 -30.86 -11.74 -69.37
C VAL A 69 -30.74 -12.72 -68.19
N THR A 70 -30.55 -14.01 -68.46
CA THR A 70 -30.38 -15.04 -67.41
C THR A 70 -29.08 -14.87 -66.63
N ILE A 71 -28.01 -14.41 -67.27
CA ILE A 71 -26.73 -14.12 -66.62
C ILE A 71 -26.83 -12.82 -65.80
N GLN A 72 -27.45 -11.77 -66.34
CA GLN A 72 -27.67 -10.51 -65.63
C GLN A 72 -28.48 -10.71 -64.34
N ALA A 73 -29.63 -11.39 -64.41
CA ALA A 73 -30.46 -11.64 -63.24
C ALA A 73 -29.76 -12.46 -62.14
N LYS A 74 -28.78 -13.31 -62.50
CA LYS A 74 -27.94 -14.03 -61.53
C LYS A 74 -26.88 -13.11 -60.91
N ALA A 75 -26.23 -12.26 -61.71
CA ALA A 75 -25.27 -11.29 -61.20
C ALA A 75 -25.94 -10.31 -60.21
N GLU A 76 -27.13 -9.81 -60.55
CA GLU A 76 -27.94 -8.96 -59.67
C GLU A 76 -28.29 -9.69 -58.35
N GLN A 77 -28.70 -10.97 -58.42
CA GLN A 77 -28.96 -11.79 -57.22
C GLN A 77 -27.69 -12.04 -56.36
N GLU A 78 -26.53 -12.26 -56.99
CA GLU A 78 -25.26 -12.45 -56.29
C GLU A 78 -24.77 -11.14 -55.63
N GLU A 79 -24.92 -9.99 -56.30
CA GLU A 79 -24.65 -8.66 -55.74
C GLU A 79 -25.56 -8.35 -54.55
N GLU A 80 -26.88 -8.62 -54.65
CA GLU A 80 -27.81 -8.50 -53.52
C GLU A 80 -27.41 -9.40 -52.34
N PHE A 81 -27.03 -10.65 -52.59
CA PHE A 81 -26.61 -11.58 -51.54
C PHE A 81 -25.33 -11.12 -50.84
N ILE A 82 -24.33 -10.66 -51.59
CA ILE A 82 -23.08 -10.11 -51.07
C ILE A 82 -23.35 -8.83 -50.26
N SER A 83 -24.15 -7.91 -50.80
CA SER A 83 -24.54 -6.66 -50.14
C SER A 83 -25.26 -6.91 -48.81
N ASN A 84 -26.26 -7.79 -48.79
CA ASN A 84 -26.97 -8.18 -47.57
C ASN A 84 -26.05 -8.86 -46.53
N THR A 85 -25.09 -9.66 -46.98
CA THR A 85 -24.12 -10.35 -46.10
C THR A 85 -23.14 -9.35 -45.47
N LEU A 86 -22.61 -8.42 -46.27
CA LEU A 86 -21.73 -7.35 -45.78
C LEU A 86 -22.47 -6.40 -44.84
N LEU A 87 -23.71 -6.00 -45.16
CA LEU A 87 -24.52 -5.14 -44.29
C LEU A 87 -24.76 -5.76 -42.92
N LYS A 88 -25.13 -7.04 -42.86
CA LYS A 88 -25.28 -7.80 -41.60
C LYS A 88 -23.97 -7.83 -40.81
N LYS A 89 -22.83 -8.06 -41.47
CA LYS A 89 -21.51 -8.08 -40.81
C LYS A 89 -21.10 -6.70 -40.29
N ILE A 90 -21.41 -5.63 -41.02
CA ILE A 90 -21.21 -4.23 -40.57
C ILE A 90 -22.11 -3.92 -39.35
N GLN A 91 -23.35 -4.38 -39.33
CA GLN A 91 -24.26 -4.21 -38.19
C GLN A 91 -23.78 -4.97 -36.95
N ALA A 92 -23.30 -6.22 -37.11
CA ALA A 92 -22.69 -6.99 -36.03
C ALA A 92 -21.47 -6.28 -35.43
N LEU A 93 -20.49 -5.92 -36.28
CA LEU A 93 -19.27 -5.22 -35.86
C LEU A 93 -19.55 -3.85 -35.20
N LYS A 94 -20.59 -3.13 -35.65
CA LYS A 94 -21.04 -1.89 -34.99
C LYS A 94 -21.57 -2.15 -33.58
N LYS A 95 -22.44 -3.15 -33.42
CA LYS A 95 -23.00 -3.54 -32.11
C LYS A 95 -21.91 -4.07 -31.17
N GLU A 96 -21.00 -4.90 -31.67
CA GLU A 96 -19.86 -5.41 -30.90
C GLU A 96 -18.98 -4.26 -30.40
N LYS A 97 -18.65 -3.29 -31.26
CA LYS A 97 -17.91 -2.08 -30.87
C LYS A 97 -18.65 -1.24 -29.83
N GLU A 98 -19.95 -1.07 -29.96
CA GLU A 98 -20.81 -0.36 -29.00
C GLU A 98 -20.83 -1.07 -27.63
N THR A 99 -21.01 -2.39 -27.61
CA THR A 99 -20.94 -3.17 -26.37
C THR A 99 -19.56 -3.16 -25.72
N LEU A 100 -18.49 -3.13 -26.51
CA LEU A 100 -17.12 -3.07 -26.03
C LEU A 100 -16.78 -1.68 -25.44
N ALA A 101 -17.22 -0.60 -26.08
CA ALA A 101 -17.09 0.76 -25.54
C ALA A 101 -17.79 0.87 -24.17
N HIS A 102 -19.03 0.38 -24.07
CA HIS A 102 -19.77 0.32 -22.81
C HIS A 102 -19.17 -0.67 -21.78
N HIS A 103 -18.27 -1.57 -22.17
CA HIS A 103 -17.51 -2.38 -21.21
C HIS A 103 -16.38 -1.56 -20.61
N TYR A 104 -15.54 -0.96 -21.47
CA TYR A 104 -14.43 -0.10 -21.07
C TYR A 104 -14.88 1.08 -20.20
N GLU A 105 -15.97 1.78 -20.56
CA GLU A 105 -16.55 2.87 -19.74
C GLU A 105 -16.83 2.42 -18.30
N ARG A 106 -17.43 1.24 -18.11
CA ARG A 106 -17.75 0.69 -16.78
C ARG A 106 -16.52 0.19 -16.04
N GLU A 107 -15.51 -0.32 -16.74
CA GLU A 107 -14.25 -0.73 -16.13
C GLU A 107 -13.43 0.48 -15.67
N GLU A 108 -13.36 1.54 -16.47
CA GLU A 108 -12.75 2.82 -16.10
C GLU A 108 -13.46 3.47 -14.91
N GLU A 109 -14.80 3.52 -14.91
CA GLU A 109 -15.59 3.94 -13.74
C GLU A 109 -15.30 3.08 -12.50
N CYS A 110 -15.28 1.75 -12.64
CA CYS A 110 -15.03 0.83 -11.53
C CYS A 110 -13.63 1.05 -10.92
N LEU A 111 -12.59 1.04 -11.76
CA LEU A 111 -11.21 1.29 -11.36
C LEU A 111 -11.03 2.66 -10.70
N THR A 112 -11.64 3.71 -11.26
CA THR A 112 -11.58 5.08 -10.73
C THR A 112 -12.23 5.19 -9.35
N ASN A 113 -13.42 4.60 -9.18
CA ASN A 113 -14.11 4.54 -7.90
C ASN A 113 -13.31 3.74 -6.86
N ASP A 114 -12.71 2.61 -7.25
CA ASP A 114 -12.00 1.73 -6.32
C ASP A 114 -10.62 2.28 -5.93
N LEU A 115 -9.93 3.00 -6.83
CA LEU A 115 -8.73 3.77 -6.52
C LEU A 115 -9.04 4.94 -5.58
N SER A 116 -10.13 5.69 -5.84
CA SER A 116 -10.58 6.78 -4.97
C SER A 116 -10.89 6.29 -3.55
N ARG A 117 -11.64 5.18 -3.45
CA ARG A 117 -11.97 4.49 -2.19
C ARG A 117 -10.71 4.10 -1.39
N LYS A 118 -9.71 3.51 -2.04
CA LYS A 118 -8.43 3.12 -1.42
C LYS A 118 -7.61 4.33 -1.00
N LEU A 119 -7.62 5.40 -1.78
CA LEU A 119 -6.90 6.64 -1.50
C LEU A 119 -7.49 7.36 -0.27
N ASP A 120 -8.82 7.43 -0.16
CA ASP A 120 -9.49 7.98 1.02
C ASP A 120 -9.38 7.09 2.26
N GLN A 121 -9.34 5.76 2.11
CA GLN A 121 -8.98 4.86 3.20
C GLN A 121 -7.57 5.16 3.72
N LEU A 122 -6.57 5.28 2.83
CA LEU A 122 -5.19 5.61 3.22
C LEU A 122 -5.07 6.99 3.88
N ARG A 123 -5.84 7.99 3.44
CA ARG A 123 -5.94 9.30 4.12
C ARG A 123 -6.48 9.16 5.55
N GLN A 124 -7.54 8.37 5.75
CA GLN A 124 -8.12 8.14 7.07
C GLN A 124 -7.19 7.33 8.00
N GLU A 125 -6.50 6.32 7.46
CA GLU A 125 -5.52 5.53 8.21
C GLU A 125 -4.31 6.39 8.63
N LYS A 126 -3.78 7.22 7.71
CA LYS A 126 -2.74 8.21 8.01
C LYS A 126 -3.18 9.16 9.14
N CYS A 127 -4.37 9.77 9.03
CA CYS A 127 -4.89 10.69 10.06
C CYS A 127 -5.03 10.04 11.44
N LYS A 128 -5.44 8.77 11.51
CA LYS A 128 -5.54 8.01 12.77
C LYS A 128 -4.17 7.71 13.36
N LEU A 129 -3.17 7.38 12.53
CA LEU A 129 -1.80 7.15 12.97
C LEU A 129 -1.14 8.45 13.47
N GLU A 130 -1.36 9.58 12.79
CA GLU A 130 -0.90 10.90 13.23
C GLU A 130 -1.50 11.27 14.59
N GLN A 131 -2.83 11.16 14.75
CA GLN A 131 -3.51 11.42 16.03
C GLN A 131 -3.04 10.49 17.16
N THR A 132 -2.79 9.20 16.87
CA THR A 132 -2.29 8.24 17.88
C THR A 132 -0.87 8.60 18.32
N LEU A 133 0.00 8.94 17.36
CA LEU A 133 1.38 9.34 17.61
C LEU A 133 1.47 10.64 18.43
N GLU A 134 0.60 11.62 18.14
CA GLU A 134 0.48 12.85 18.93
C GLU A 134 0.09 12.55 20.38
N GLN A 135 -0.91 11.69 20.61
CA GLN A 135 -1.33 11.28 21.96
C GLN A 135 -0.25 10.51 22.73
N GLU A 136 0.50 9.62 22.06
CA GLU A 136 1.63 8.90 22.66
C GLU A 136 2.76 9.87 23.06
N GLN A 137 3.10 10.82 22.18
CA GLN A 137 4.10 11.86 22.47
C GLN A 137 3.66 12.77 23.60
N GLU A 138 2.41 13.25 23.61
CA GLU A 138 1.88 14.09 24.69
C GLU A 138 1.88 13.33 26.03
N CYS A 139 1.49 12.05 26.02
CA CYS A 139 1.53 11.18 27.20
C CYS A 139 2.97 10.98 27.72
N LEU A 140 3.96 10.87 26.83
CA LEU A 140 5.38 10.76 27.20
C LEU A 140 5.94 12.08 27.74
N VAL A 141 5.65 13.22 27.10
CA VAL A 141 6.02 14.56 27.59
C VAL A 141 5.44 14.82 28.98
N ASN A 142 4.15 14.55 29.17
CA ASN A 142 3.47 14.65 30.46
C ASN A 142 4.10 13.75 31.56
N LYS A 143 4.57 12.55 31.21
CA LYS A 143 5.32 11.66 32.13
C LYS A 143 6.70 12.21 32.49
N LEU A 144 7.38 12.84 31.54
CA LEU A 144 8.70 13.45 31.75
C LEU A 144 8.62 14.73 32.58
N MET A 145 7.65 15.62 32.30
CA MET A 145 7.42 16.85 33.08
C MET A 145 7.20 16.54 34.57
N ARG A 146 6.27 15.64 34.91
CA ARG A 146 6.04 15.21 36.31
C ARG A 146 7.26 14.60 36.99
N LYS A 147 8.18 14.02 36.22
CA LYS A 147 9.45 13.48 36.73
C LYS A 147 10.47 14.60 36.98
N ILE A 148 10.50 15.63 36.13
CA ILE A 148 11.29 16.85 36.32
C ILE A 148 10.80 17.60 37.56
N GLU A 149 9.50 17.94 37.61
CA GLU A 149 8.84 18.61 38.76
C GLU A 149 9.15 17.92 40.10
N LYS A 150 9.07 16.57 40.13
CA LYS A 150 9.42 15.79 41.32
C LYS A 150 10.90 15.89 41.69
N LEU A 151 11.81 15.81 40.73
CA LEU A 151 13.26 15.91 40.97
C LEU A 151 13.67 17.33 41.40
N GLU A 152 13.02 18.36 40.87
CA GLU A 152 13.18 19.75 41.30
C GLU A 152 12.70 19.94 42.74
N ALA A 153 11.50 19.45 43.08
CA ALA A 153 10.98 19.47 44.46
C ALA A 153 11.88 18.70 45.44
N GLU A 154 12.38 17.52 45.07
CA GLU A 154 13.35 16.77 45.87
C GLU A 154 14.68 17.52 46.04
N THR A 155 15.11 18.29 45.04
CA THR A 155 16.36 19.08 45.08
C THR A 155 16.20 20.30 45.99
N LEU A 156 15.09 21.02 45.88
CA LEU A 156 14.74 22.12 46.78
C LEU A 156 14.59 21.66 48.24
N ALA A 157 13.96 20.50 48.48
CA ALA A 157 13.88 19.90 49.81
C ALA A 157 15.26 19.57 50.40
N LYS A 158 16.16 18.99 49.59
CA LYS A 158 17.55 18.73 50.01
C LYS A 158 18.33 20.03 50.27
N GLN A 159 18.14 21.07 49.45
CA GLN A 159 18.78 22.37 49.66
C GLN A 159 18.31 23.03 50.96
N THR A 160 17.00 23.13 51.19
CA THR A 160 16.44 23.75 52.41
C THR A 160 16.88 23.01 53.69
N ASN A 161 16.98 21.67 53.64
CA ASN A 161 17.52 20.87 54.74
C ASN A 161 19.02 21.12 54.99
N LEU A 162 19.85 21.20 53.93
CA LEU A 162 21.27 21.54 54.06
C LEU A 162 21.48 22.97 54.61
N GLU A 163 20.63 23.91 54.23
CA GLU A 163 20.65 25.26 54.79
C GLU A 163 20.17 25.29 56.25
N GLN A 164 19.19 24.46 56.63
CA GLN A 164 18.77 24.30 58.03
C GLN A 164 19.92 23.75 58.89
N LEU A 165 20.53 22.64 58.48
CA LEU A 165 21.67 22.04 59.19
C LEU A 165 22.85 23.02 59.34
N ARG A 166 23.07 23.91 58.37
CA ARG A 166 24.08 24.99 58.46
C ARG A 166 23.72 26.06 59.49
N ARG A 167 22.44 26.40 59.68
CA ARG A 167 21.99 27.33 60.74
C ARG A 167 22.13 26.68 62.11
N GLU A 168 21.62 25.45 62.25
CA GLU A 168 21.70 24.66 63.49
C GLU A 168 23.15 24.44 63.93
N MET A 169 24.07 24.18 62.98
CA MET A 169 25.51 24.09 63.25
C MET A 169 26.07 25.39 63.85
N VAL A 170 25.80 26.54 63.23
CA VAL A 170 26.28 27.86 63.71
C VAL A 170 25.64 28.26 65.05
N GLU A 171 24.37 27.89 65.28
CA GLU A 171 23.68 28.09 66.56
C GLU A 171 24.31 27.23 67.69
N LEU A 172 24.68 25.98 67.39
CA LEU A 172 25.40 25.11 68.31
C LEU A 172 26.84 25.59 68.57
N GLU A 173 27.56 26.04 67.54
CA GLU A 173 28.90 26.64 67.69
C GLU A 173 28.84 27.88 68.61
N ASN A 174 27.88 28.77 68.38
CA ASN A 174 27.70 30.00 69.17
C ASN A 174 27.31 29.71 70.63
N THR A 175 26.40 28.76 70.89
CA THR A 175 26.09 28.35 72.28
C THR A 175 27.28 27.69 72.97
N LEU A 176 28.09 26.90 72.25
CA LEU A 176 29.31 26.30 72.78
C LEU A 176 30.40 27.35 73.10
N GLU A 177 30.53 28.41 72.30
CA GLU A 177 31.39 29.56 72.59
C GLU A 177 30.90 30.31 73.84
N GLN A 178 29.61 30.60 73.95
CA GLN A 178 29.02 31.24 75.14
C GLN A 178 29.22 30.42 76.43
N GLU A 179 29.11 29.08 76.36
CA GLU A 179 29.39 28.21 77.51
C GLU A 179 30.88 28.24 77.90
N GLN A 180 31.79 28.24 76.92
CA GLN A 180 33.24 28.39 77.17
C GLN A 180 33.57 29.75 77.79
N GLU A 181 33.06 30.85 77.24
CA GLU A 181 33.22 32.19 77.84
C GLU A 181 32.64 32.25 79.25
N ALA A 182 31.48 31.67 79.50
CA ALA A 182 30.86 31.61 80.82
C ALA A 182 31.71 30.78 81.80
N LEU A 183 32.37 29.70 81.36
CA LEU A 183 33.29 28.92 82.17
C LEU A 183 34.60 29.68 82.46
N VAL A 184 35.21 30.34 81.46
CA VAL A 184 36.38 31.20 81.65
C VAL A 184 36.07 32.32 82.64
N ASN A 185 34.93 33.00 82.50
CA ASN A 185 34.46 34.02 83.43
C ASN A 185 34.24 33.48 84.86
N LYS A 186 33.71 32.27 85.01
CA LYS A 186 33.55 31.60 86.33
C LYS A 186 34.90 31.24 86.94
N LEU A 187 35.86 30.76 86.15
CA LEU A 187 37.20 30.41 86.60
C LEU A 187 38.02 31.64 86.97
N TRP A 188 38.00 32.70 86.15
CA TRP A 188 38.66 33.97 86.43
C TRP A 188 38.12 34.62 87.72
N LYS A 189 36.79 34.64 87.91
CA LYS A 189 36.17 35.12 89.16
C LYS A 189 36.47 34.24 90.38
N ARG A 190 36.78 32.95 90.21
CA ARG A 190 37.32 32.10 91.30
C ARG A 190 38.80 32.36 91.55
N MET A 191 39.58 32.62 90.51
CA MET A 191 41.00 32.95 90.61
C MET A 191 41.22 34.27 91.35
N ASP A 192 40.55 35.35 90.95
CA ASP A 192 40.64 36.63 91.66
C ASP A 192 40.12 36.51 93.10
N LYS A 193 39.03 35.76 93.35
CA LYS A 193 38.61 35.44 94.73
C LYS A 193 39.71 34.74 95.51
N LEU A 194 40.29 33.66 94.99
CA LEU A 194 41.40 32.95 95.64
C LEU A 194 42.65 33.83 95.83
N GLU A 195 42.89 34.80 94.94
CA GLU A 195 43.93 35.80 95.16
C GLU A 195 43.56 36.82 96.25
N THR A 196 42.32 37.34 96.28
CA THR A 196 41.86 38.24 97.35
C THR A 196 41.82 37.52 98.70
N GLU A 197 41.49 36.24 98.72
CA GLU A 197 41.56 35.36 99.88
C GLU A 197 43.01 35.08 100.26
N LYS A 198 43.91 34.80 99.32
CA LYS A 198 45.36 34.69 99.59
C LYS A 198 45.92 35.99 100.17
N ARG A 199 45.57 37.16 99.59
CA ARG A 199 45.93 38.49 100.09
C ARG A 199 45.34 38.73 101.50
N SER A 200 44.07 38.38 101.73
CA SER A 200 43.40 38.51 103.03
C SER A 200 43.90 37.51 104.07
N LEU A 201 44.35 36.31 103.68
CA LEU A 201 44.94 35.31 104.56
C LEU A 201 46.40 35.62 104.85
N GLN A 202 47.12 36.30 103.96
CA GLN A 202 48.38 36.95 104.30
C GLN A 202 48.15 37.98 105.42
N ILE A 203 47.18 38.89 105.24
CA ILE A 203 46.81 39.92 106.22
C ILE A 203 46.24 39.33 107.53
N LYS A 204 45.57 38.17 107.48
CA LYS A 204 45.05 37.45 108.67
C LYS A 204 46.07 36.49 109.29
N LEU A 205 47.16 36.15 108.60
CA LEU A 205 48.31 35.51 109.25
C LEU A 205 49.01 36.52 110.17
N ASP A 206 48.92 37.81 109.85
CA ASP A 206 49.34 38.93 110.69
C ASP A 206 48.30 39.36 111.75
N GLN A 207 47.16 38.65 111.94
CA GLN A 207 46.09 39.10 112.85
C GLN A 207 45.22 37.96 113.47
N PRO A 208 44.98 37.91 114.81
CA PRO A 208 44.32 36.77 115.47
C PRO A 208 42.87 36.43 115.04
N LEU A 209 42.47 35.17 115.28
CA LEU A 209 41.25 34.53 114.78
C LEU A 209 40.14 34.37 115.84
N ASP A 210 38.85 34.40 115.43
CA ASP A 210 37.78 33.67 116.15
C ASP A 210 36.48 33.38 115.32
N GLN A 211 36.17 32.08 115.19
CA GLN A 211 34.91 31.28 115.12
C GLN A 211 33.59 31.68 114.36
N PRO A 212 32.67 30.70 114.03
CA PRO A 212 31.84 30.77 112.80
C PRO A 212 30.33 30.29 112.87
N THR A 213 29.79 29.95 111.69
CA THR A 213 28.65 29.06 111.28
C THR A 213 27.18 29.52 111.21
N SER A 214 26.45 28.95 110.22
CA SER A 214 25.04 29.22 109.89
C SER A 214 24.37 28.11 109.03
N VAL A 215 23.25 27.56 109.54
CA VAL A 215 21.94 27.28 108.89
C VAL A 215 21.77 26.12 107.85
N LYS A 216 20.50 25.84 107.48
CA LYS A 216 19.79 24.54 107.32
C LYS A 216 19.40 24.10 105.90
N ASP A 217 19.15 22.79 105.79
CA ASP A 217 18.06 22.03 105.10
C ASP A 217 17.50 22.44 103.71
N ILE A 218 17.31 21.44 102.83
CA ILE A 218 16.53 21.50 101.58
C ILE A 218 15.66 20.22 101.46
N SER A 219 14.50 20.26 100.80
CA SER A 219 13.63 19.08 100.62
C SER A 219 12.82 19.03 99.32
N LYS A 220 12.87 17.85 98.68
CA LYS A 220 11.73 17.10 98.11
C LYS A 220 10.82 17.77 97.07
N GLU A 221 10.94 17.32 95.82
CA GLU A 221 9.83 17.31 94.85
C GLU A 221 9.96 16.10 93.90
N SER A 222 8.90 15.29 93.76
CA SER A 222 8.84 14.11 92.86
C SER A 222 7.41 13.56 92.80
N GLY A 223 6.74 13.64 91.64
CA GLY A 223 5.34 13.20 91.50
C GLY A 223 4.86 12.92 90.07
N ASP A 224 5.31 13.66 89.05
CA ASP A 224 4.64 13.70 87.74
C ASP A 224 4.96 12.53 86.78
N THR A 225 5.99 11.72 87.07
CA THR A 225 6.47 10.65 86.17
C THR A 225 5.41 9.60 85.84
N ALA A 226 4.53 9.25 86.79
CA ALA A 226 3.51 8.22 86.61
C ALA A 226 2.41 8.61 85.59
N SER A 227 2.02 9.88 85.54
CA SER A 227 0.96 10.36 84.64
C SER A 227 1.43 10.36 83.19
N ASN A 228 2.65 10.83 82.95
CA ASN A 228 3.27 10.91 81.63
C ASN A 228 3.46 9.53 80.99
N LEU A 229 3.85 8.52 81.78
CA LEU A 229 3.92 7.12 81.33
C LEU A 229 2.55 6.58 80.89
N SER A 230 1.49 6.87 81.64
CA SER A 230 0.11 6.45 81.33
C SER A 230 -0.41 7.08 80.04
N ALA A 231 -0.09 8.36 79.79
CA ALA A 231 -0.40 9.05 78.54
C ALA A 231 0.33 8.40 77.35
N HIS A 232 1.65 8.19 77.46
CA HIS A 232 2.47 7.59 76.41
C HIS A 232 2.00 6.18 76.00
N ILE A 233 1.61 5.34 76.99
CA ILE A 233 1.04 4.00 76.73
C ILE A 233 -0.25 4.07 75.91
N LYS A 234 -1.09 5.09 76.10
CA LYS A 234 -2.31 5.28 75.28
C LYS A 234 -1.94 5.64 73.84
N THR A 235 -1.03 6.58 73.64
CA THR A 235 -0.56 7.01 72.31
C THR A 235 0.03 5.84 71.51
N LEU A 236 0.88 5.02 72.14
CA LEU A 236 1.43 3.80 71.50
C LEU A 236 0.35 2.79 71.11
N ARG A 237 -0.73 2.64 71.90
CA ARG A 237 -1.85 1.73 71.57
C ARG A 237 -2.65 2.22 70.37
N SER A 238 -2.95 3.52 70.29
CA SER A 238 -3.58 4.10 69.09
C SER A 238 -2.69 3.97 67.85
N GLU A 239 -1.37 4.16 68.00
CA GLU A 239 -0.43 4.07 66.89
C GLU A 239 -0.26 2.63 66.37
N VAL A 240 -0.18 1.64 67.25
CA VAL A 240 -0.20 0.21 66.87
C VAL A 240 -1.51 -0.16 66.18
N SER A 241 -2.65 0.41 66.59
CA SER A 241 -3.92 0.21 65.88
C SER A 241 -3.89 0.83 64.48
N ARG A 242 -3.38 2.06 64.35
CA ARG A 242 -3.24 2.78 63.07
C ARG A 242 -2.32 2.02 62.10
N LEU A 243 -1.17 1.55 62.58
CA LEU A 243 -0.22 0.76 61.80
C LEU A 243 -0.82 -0.57 61.31
N ARG A 244 -1.63 -1.25 62.14
CA ARG A 244 -2.36 -2.46 61.73
C ARG A 244 -3.39 -2.17 60.63
N SER A 245 -4.18 -1.11 60.76
CA SER A 245 -5.12 -0.68 59.71
C SER A 245 -4.41 -0.33 58.40
N ASN A 246 -3.29 0.41 58.48
CA ASN A 246 -2.47 0.76 57.31
C ASN A 246 -1.88 -0.48 56.62
N LEU A 247 -1.41 -1.48 57.39
CA LEU A 247 -0.87 -2.73 56.84
C LEU A 247 -1.95 -3.53 56.10
N VAL A 248 -3.15 -3.65 56.66
CA VAL A 248 -4.28 -4.32 55.99
C VAL A 248 -4.71 -3.56 54.72
N ALA A 249 -4.71 -2.22 54.74
CA ALA A 249 -5.01 -1.41 53.57
C ALA A 249 -3.97 -1.60 52.44
N ALA A 250 -2.67 -1.57 52.78
CA ALA A 250 -1.59 -1.81 51.82
C ALA A 250 -1.58 -3.25 51.28
N GLN A 251 -1.90 -4.25 52.11
CA GLN A 251 -2.06 -5.64 51.68
C GLN A 251 -3.27 -5.83 50.74
N LYS A 252 -4.34 -5.05 50.94
CA LYS A 252 -5.47 -5.02 49.99
C LYS A 252 -5.08 -4.34 48.69
N GLU A 253 -4.49 -3.14 48.73
CA GLU A 253 -4.08 -2.39 47.54
C GLU A 253 -3.10 -3.19 46.66
N THR A 254 -2.16 -3.91 47.26
CA THR A 254 -1.22 -4.77 46.51
C THR A 254 -1.90 -5.99 45.88
N ASN A 255 -2.88 -6.60 46.55
CA ASN A 255 -3.69 -7.68 45.98
C ASN A 255 -4.59 -7.18 44.84
N ASP A 256 -5.27 -6.04 45.04
CA ASP A 256 -6.14 -5.42 44.03
C ASP A 256 -5.33 -5.04 42.76
N LYS A 257 -4.14 -4.45 42.92
CA LYS A 257 -3.21 -4.16 41.79
C LYS A 257 -2.70 -5.43 41.09
N MET A 258 -2.35 -6.47 41.84
CA MET A 258 -1.92 -7.76 41.28
C MET A 258 -3.02 -8.41 40.43
N GLN A 259 -4.29 -8.29 40.85
CA GLN A 259 -5.44 -8.75 40.06
C GLN A 259 -5.67 -7.88 38.82
N GLN A 260 -5.48 -6.56 38.90
CA GLN A 260 -5.54 -5.66 37.75
C GLN A 260 -4.50 -6.02 36.69
N TYR A 261 -3.22 -6.15 37.06
CA TYR A 261 -2.17 -6.56 36.13
C TYR A 261 -2.44 -7.93 35.50
N ALA A 262 -2.97 -8.90 36.24
CA ALA A 262 -3.33 -10.22 35.69
C ALA A 262 -4.50 -10.15 34.68
N GLN A 263 -5.41 -9.18 34.82
CA GLN A 263 -6.49 -8.93 33.85
C GLN A 263 -5.96 -8.19 32.61
N GLU A 264 -5.13 -7.15 32.81
CA GLU A 264 -4.47 -6.41 31.73
C GLU A 264 -3.61 -7.33 30.86
N GLU A 265 -2.76 -8.16 31.46
CA GLU A 265 -1.90 -9.12 30.74
C GLU A 265 -2.72 -10.16 29.97
N LYS A 266 -3.89 -10.55 30.49
CA LYS A 266 -4.84 -11.41 29.77
C LYS A 266 -5.44 -10.70 28.55
N CYS A 267 -5.94 -9.47 28.70
CA CYS A 267 -6.51 -8.70 27.60
C CYS A 267 -5.47 -8.42 26.51
N ILE A 268 -4.23 -8.07 26.89
CA ILE A 268 -3.10 -7.87 25.98
C ILE A 268 -2.78 -9.17 25.21
N ARG A 269 -2.76 -10.34 25.88
CA ARG A 269 -2.55 -11.63 25.20
C ARG A 269 -3.67 -11.97 24.21
N GLU A 270 -4.93 -11.72 24.56
CA GLU A 270 -6.09 -11.97 23.68
C GLU A 270 -6.10 -11.03 22.47
N GLU A 271 -5.76 -9.74 22.65
CA GLU A 271 -5.62 -8.80 21.55
C GLU A 271 -4.41 -9.12 20.66
N ASN A 272 -3.26 -9.47 21.23
CA ASN A 272 -2.07 -9.82 20.45
C ASN A 272 -2.35 -11.03 19.54
N LEU A 273 -3.02 -12.08 20.06
CA LEU A 273 -3.48 -13.21 19.27
C LEU A 273 -4.47 -12.81 18.15
N ARG A 274 -5.37 -11.85 18.42
CA ARG A 274 -6.30 -11.30 17.41
C ARG A 274 -5.57 -10.52 16.32
N LEU A 275 -4.57 -9.73 16.68
CA LEU A 275 -3.73 -8.98 15.75
C LEU A 275 -2.85 -9.91 14.90
N GLN A 276 -2.26 -10.95 15.50
CA GLN A 276 -1.47 -11.96 14.80
C GLN A 276 -2.30 -12.70 13.74
N ARG A 277 -3.56 -13.05 14.07
CA ARG A 277 -4.51 -13.62 13.09
C ARG A 277 -4.86 -12.66 11.94
N LYS A 278 -5.05 -11.37 12.22
CA LYS A 278 -5.25 -10.35 11.17
C LYS A 278 -4.02 -10.20 10.26
N LEU A 279 -2.82 -10.18 10.86
CA LEU A 279 -1.56 -10.09 10.13
C LEU A 279 -1.35 -11.29 9.20
N GLN A 280 -1.65 -12.50 9.68
CA GLN A 280 -1.59 -13.73 8.88
C GLN A 280 -2.50 -13.64 7.64
N LEU A 281 -3.76 -13.20 7.81
CA LEU A 281 -4.70 -13.04 6.70
C LEU A 281 -4.25 -11.98 5.67
N GLU A 282 -3.64 -10.88 6.11
CA GLU A 282 -3.12 -9.86 5.19
C GLU A 282 -1.82 -10.31 4.48
N VAL A 283 -1.00 -11.13 5.14
CA VAL A 283 0.15 -11.81 4.49
C VAL A 283 -0.32 -12.81 3.45
N GLU A 284 -1.34 -13.62 3.76
CA GLU A 284 -1.96 -14.56 2.81
C GLU A 284 -2.62 -13.83 1.63
N ARG A 285 -3.33 -12.72 1.88
CA ARG A 285 -3.92 -11.88 0.83
C ARG A 285 -2.86 -11.29 -0.10
N ARG A 286 -1.73 -10.82 0.44
CA ARG A 286 -0.59 -10.34 -0.35
C ARG A 286 0.09 -11.47 -1.13
N ALA A 287 0.31 -12.63 -0.52
CA ALA A 287 0.89 -13.78 -1.20
C ALA A 287 0.00 -14.30 -2.34
N ALA A 288 -1.33 -14.31 -2.16
CA ALA A 288 -2.28 -14.64 -3.21
C ALA A 288 -2.29 -13.61 -4.35
N LEU A 289 -2.26 -12.31 -4.02
CA LEU A 289 -2.21 -11.24 -5.02
C LEU A 289 -0.91 -11.26 -5.83
N CYS A 290 0.25 -11.44 -5.18
CA CYS A 290 1.53 -11.61 -5.89
C CYS A 290 1.50 -12.84 -6.80
N ARG A 291 0.92 -13.96 -6.34
CA ARG A 291 0.80 -15.17 -7.17
C ARG A 291 -0.07 -14.92 -8.40
N HIS A 292 -1.24 -14.31 -8.24
CA HIS A 292 -2.12 -13.97 -9.37
C HIS A 292 -1.49 -12.98 -10.35
N LEU A 293 -0.69 -12.02 -9.87
CA LEU A 293 0.08 -11.15 -10.76
C LEU A 293 1.09 -11.94 -11.58
N SER A 294 1.92 -12.79 -10.96
CA SER A 294 2.90 -13.61 -11.69
C SER A 294 2.26 -14.68 -12.60
N GLU A 295 1.10 -15.23 -12.22
CA GLU A 295 0.28 -16.11 -13.08
C GLU A 295 -0.24 -15.33 -14.30
N SER A 296 -0.67 -14.09 -14.12
CA SER A 296 -1.17 -13.22 -15.21
C SER A 296 -0.04 -12.75 -16.12
N GLU A 297 1.10 -12.32 -15.56
CA GLU A 297 2.30 -11.94 -16.29
C GLU A 297 2.81 -13.11 -17.16
N SER A 298 2.96 -14.31 -16.58
CA SER A 298 3.38 -15.50 -17.32
C SER A 298 2.36 -15.95 -18.38
N SER A 299 1.05 -15.77 -18.13
CA SER A 299 0.02 -16.03 -19.13
C SER A 299 0.09 -15.04 -20.30
N LEU A 300 0.35 -13.76 -20.03
CA LEU A 300 0.53 -12.72 -21.05
C LEU A 300 1.82 -12.95 -21.86
N GLU A 301 2.94 -13.32 -21.22
CA GLU A 301 4.18 -13.68 -21.92
C GLU A 301 3.97 -14.88 -22.87
N MET A 302 3.24 -15.93 -22.44
CA MET A 302 2.90 -17.05 -23.32
C MET A 302 1.86 -16.72 -24.40
N GLU A 303 1.06 -15.68 -24.22
CA GLU A 303 0.13 -15.20 -25.26
C GLU A 303 0.85 -14.32 -26.29
N GLU A 304 1.77 -13.46 -25.84
CA GLU A 304 2.66 -12.67 -26.70
C GLU A 304 3.63 -13.57 -27.47
N GLU A 305 4.22 -14.60 -26.85
CA GLU A 305 5.06 -15.58 -27.56
C GLU A 305 4.25 -16.38 -28.60
N ARG A 306 2.98 -16.73 -28.31
CA ARG A 306 2.10 -17.37 -29.29
C ARG A 306 1.77 -16.42 -30.45
N PHE A 307 1.40 -15.16 -30.17
CA PHE A 307 1.09 -14.16 -31.19
C PHE A 307 2.32 -13.79 -32.04
N TYR A 308 3.51 -13.73 -31.44
CA TYR A 308 4.77 -13.52 -32.13
C TYR A 308 5.08 -14.70 -33.07
N ASN A 309 4.98 -15.95 -32.58
CA ASN A 309 5.16 -17.13 -33.42
C ASN A 309 4.10 -17.22 -34.53
N GLU A 310 2.84 -16.89 -34.26
CA GLU A 310 1.77 -16.87 -35.26
C GLU A 310 2.02 -15.81 -36.35
N ASN A 311 2.43 -14.59 -35.99
CA ASN A 311 2.79 -13.56 -36.98
C ASN A 311 4.06 -13.91 -37.77
N VAL A 312 5.10 -14.45 -37.13
CA VAL A 312 6.36 -14.84 -37.79
C VAL A 312 6.17 -16.03 -38.73
N LEU A 313 5.25 -16.95 -38.41
CA LEU A 313 4.85 -18.04 -39.31
C LEU A 313 3.88 -17.55 -40.39
N GLY A 314 2.94 -16.66 -40.04
CA GLY A 314 1.94 -16.08 -40.96
C GLY A 314 2.54 -15.18 -42.04
N GLN A 315 3.59 -14.43 -41.74
CA GLN A 315 4.35 -13.66 -42.75
C GLN A 315 5.21 -14.54 -43.68
N ARG A 316 5.47 -15.81 -43.34
CA ARG A 316 6.24 -16.75 -44.17
C ARG A 316 5.38 -17.44 -45.24
N GLN A 317 4.67 -16.66 -46.05
CA GLN A 317 4.06 -17.21 -47.27
C GLN A 317 5.13 -17.59 -48.31
N ARG A 318 5.21 -18.90 -48.59
CA ARG A 318 5.81 -19.51 -49.79
C ARG A 318 7.32 -19.29 -50.02
N THR A 319 8.13 -20.12 -49.35
CA THR A 319 9.22 -20.83 -50.06
C THR A 319 9.02 -22.33 -49.91
N ILE A 320 9.22 -23.09 -50.99
CA ILE A 320 8.89 -24.52 -51.07
C ILE A 320 10.16 -25.36 -50.86
N SER A 321 10.17 -26.23 -49.85
CA SER A 321 11.11 -27.36 -49.76
C SER A 321 10.56 -28.48 -48.86
N SER A 322 10.88 -29.73 -49.21
CA SER A 322 10.30 -30.94 -48.64
C SER A 322 10.90 -31.36 -47.28
N PRO A 323 10.18 -32.15 -46.46
CA PRO A 323 10.74 -32.76 -45.26
C PRO A 323 11.75 -33.87 -45.58
N VAL A 324 12.83 -33.94 -44.79
CA VAL A 324 13.74 -35.09 -44.73
C VAL A 324 14.06 -35.37 -43.25
N PRO A 325 13.88 -36.60 -42.74
CA PRO A 325 14.19 -36.94 -41.35
C PRO A 325 15.68 -37.34 -41.20
N HIS A 326 16.26 -37.09 -40.01
CA HIS A 326 17.04 -38.06 -39.21
C HIS A 326 17.68 -37.40 -37.97
N SER A 327 17.25 -37.84 -36.78
CA SER A 327 18.05 -38.34 -35.63
C SER A 327 19.24 -37.54 -35.02
N PRO A 328 19.65 -37.83 -33.76
CA PRO A 328 20.21 -36.80 -32.88
C PRO A 328 21.70 -36.93 -32.53
N SER A 329 22.16 -35.94 -31.74
CA SER A 329 23.33 -35.96 -30.84
C SER A 329 24.71 -35.64 -31.45
N SER A 330 25.28 -34.48 -31.09
CA SER A 330 26.51 -34.43 -30.30
C SER A 330 26.85 -33.02 -29.76
N SER A 331 27.13 -32.97 -28.46
CA SER A 331 28.23 -32.26 -27.78
C SER A 331 28.89 -30.98 -28.36
N ARG A 332 28.91 -29.95 -27.49
CA ARG A 332 30.03 -28.99 -27.27
C ARG A 332 31.43 -29.70 -27.24
N PRO A 333 32.60 -28.98 -27.28
CA PRO A 333 32.81 -27.56 -26.93
C PRO A 333 33.80 -26.77 -27.83
N LEU A 334 34.03 -25.50 -27.45
CA LEU A 334 35.34 -24.81 -27.25
C LEU A 334 35.40 -23.39 -27.81
N SER A 335 36.03 -22.51 -27.04
CA SER A 335 36.46 -21.16 -27.43
C SER A 335 37.95 -21.04 -27.14
N PRO A 336 38.68 -20.19 -27.90
CA PRO A 336 39.78 -19.42 -27.34
C PRO A 336 39.53 -17.92 -27.52
N GLY A 337 40.04 -17.11 -26.58
CA GLY A 337 39.92 -15.65 -26.61
C GLY A 337 41.19 -14.95 -27.11
N GLY A 338 41.06 -13.68 -27.47
CA GLY A 338 42.15 -12.77 -27.82
C GLY A 338 41.65 -11.32 -27.79
N SER A 339 42.45 -10.39 -27.26
CA SER A 339 42.03 -9.02 -26.98
C SER A 339 42.85 -8.01 -27.77
N MET A 340 42.20 -6.98 -28.34
CA MET A 340 42.70 -5.59 -28.42
C MET A 340 41.67 -4.66 -29.10
N GLY A 341 41.62 -3.37 -28.73
CA GLY A 341 41.24 -2.30 -29.66
C GLY A 341 39.86 -1.60 -29.55
N SER A 342 39.57 -0.93 -28.44
CA SER A 342 38.70 0.27 -28.32
C SER A 342 37.21 0.23 -28.77
N GLY A 343 36.28 0.53 -27.86
CA GLY A 343 34.85 0.65 -28.16
C GLY A 343 33.93 0.66 -26.93
N THR A 344 34.11 1.62 -26.01
CA THR A 344 33.52 1.56 -24.66
C THR A 344 32.03 1.95 -24.57
N HIS A 345 31.13 1.10 -25.06
CA HIS A 345 29.67 1.29 -25.00
C HIS A 345 28.88 0.06 -24.53
N SER A 346 29.09 -0.41 -23.29
CA SER A 346 28.05 -1.16 -22.56
C SER A 346 28.29 -1.17 -21.05
N ASN A 347 27.48 -0.42 -20.30
CA ASN A 347 27.28 -0.53 -18.83
C ASN A 347 26.22 0.50 -18.34
N ARG A 348 25.08 0.57 -19.03
CA ARG A 348 23.96 1.48 -18.71
C ARG A 348 22.63 0.74 -18.86
N CYS A 349 21.66 1.02 -17.98
CA CYS A 349 20.30 0.51 -18.14
C CYS A 349 19.66 1.09 -19.41
N PHE A 350 19.04 0.26 -20.25
CA PHE A 350 18.48 0.69 -21.54
C PHE A 350 17.25 1.61 -21.40
N SER A 351 16.58 1.60 -20.25
CA SER A 351 15.40 2.44 -19.97
C SER A 351 15.73 3.80 -19.32
N CYS A 352 16.82 3.90 -18.53
CA CYS A 352 17.14 5.12 -17.77
C CYS A 352 18.60 5.61 -17.87
N GLY A 353 19.46 4.95 -18.63
CA GLY A 353 20.81 5.43 -18.97
C GLY A 353 21.85 5.49 -17.83
N GLN A 354 21.51 5.11 -16.60
CA GLN A 354 22.42 5.13 -15.45
C GLN A 354 23.33 3.88 -15.35
N ILE A 355 24.48 4.07 -14.71
CA ILE A 355 25.56 3.08 -14.55
C ILE A 355 25.32 2.27 -13.28
N VAL A 356 25.14 0.95 -13.42
CA VAL A 356 24.86 0.05 -12.30
C VAL A 356 26.15 -0.39 -11.59
N GLY A 357 26.65 0.47 -10.70
CA GLY A 357 27.77 0.14 -9.82
C GLY A 357 27.35 -0.81 -8.69
N ARG A 358 27.94 -2.01 -8.63
CA ARG A 358 27.76 -2.93 -7.50
C ARG A 358 28.14 -2.24 -6.19
N ARG A 359 27.26 -2.28 -5.19
CA ARG A 359 27.62 -2.04 -3.78
C ARG A 359 27.42 -3.30 -2.97
N THR A 360 28.46 -3.68 -2.23
CA THR A 360 28.44 -4.75 -1.24
C THR A 360 27.71 -4.31 0.02
N SER A 361 27.24 -5.32 0.75
CA SER A 361 26.78 -5.32 2.14
C SER A 361 27.23 -4.14 3.03
N GLU A 362 26.22 -3.63 3.75
CA GLU A 362 26.26 -2.90 5.03
C GLU A 362 27.61 -2.74 5.73
N ARG A 363 27.94 -1.49 6.09
CA ARG A 363 28.58 -1.19 7.37
C ARG A 363 28.19 0.19 7.88
N PHE A 364 27.89 0.26 9.18
CA PHE A 364 27.55 1.48 9.91
C PHE A 364 28.66 2.54 9.77
N ILE A 365 28.28 3.80 9.54
CA ILE A 365 29.17 4.97 9.69
C ILE A 365 28.45 6.00 10.59
N LYS A 366 29.06 6.34 11.72
CA LYS A 366 28.65 7.50 12.55
C LYS A 366 29.36 8.76 12.04
N PRO A 367 28.76 9.95 12.14
CA PRO A 367 29.46 11.21 11.87
C PRO A 367 30.57 11.45 12.90
N ALA A 368 31.65 12.08 12.47
CA ALA A 368 32.80 12.42 13.33
C ALA A 368 32.64 13.80 13.98
N ILE A 369 33.19 13.95 15.19
CA ILE A 369 33.38 15.23 15.89
C ILE A 369 34.90 15.42 16.07
N PRO A 370 35.47 16.60 15.76
CA PRO A 370 36.89 16.85 15.92
C PRO A 370 37.26 17.11 17.39
N THR A 371 38.32 16.45 17.87
CA THR A 371 38.90 16.65 19.20
C THR A 371 40.20 17.46 19.16
N PRO A 372 40.41 18.44 20.05
CA PRO A 372 41.72 19.05 20.27
C PRO A 372 42.54 18.29 21.34
N ILE A 373 43.77 17.92 20.96
CA ILE A 373 45.03 17.91 21.72
C ILE A 373 44.94 18.08 23.26
N GLY A 374 45.52 17.15 24.06
CA GLY A 374 45.85 17.44 25.46
C GLY A 374 46.33 16.32 26.41
N LEU A 375 47.65 16.06 26.42
CA LEU A 375 48.45 15.50 27.55
C LEU A 375 48.30 14.00 27.94
N ASN A 376 49.32 13.51 28.68
CA ASN A 376 49.60 12.09 28.98
C ASN A 376 49.48 11.76 30.48
N THR A 377 49.18 10.50 30.84
CA THR A 377 49.88 9.76 31.91
C THR A 377 49.82 8.23 31.74
N SER A 378 50.97 7.60 31.98
CA SER A 378 51.34 6.18 32.15
C SER A 378 50.30 5.12 32.60
N ALA A 379 50.21 4.03 31.82
CA ALA A 379 50.61 2.62 32.12
C ALA A 379 50.75 2.10 33.59
N PRO A 380 50.70 0.75 33.86
CA PRO A 380 50.08 -0.38 33.12
C PRO A 380 49.48 -1.57 33.96
N ASN A 381 48.92 -2.57 33.24
CA ASN A 381 49.07 -4.04 33.42
C ASN A 381 48.19 -4.95 34.34
N ILE A 382 48.00 -6.18 33.82
CA ILE A 382 47.88 -7.52 34.46
C ILE A 382 46.52 -7.99 35.08
N LEU A 383 45.80 -8.78 34.25
CA LEU A 383 45.40 -10.20 34.40
C LEU A 383 44.81 -10.81 35.71
N ALA A 384 44.03 -11.88 35.48
CA ALA A 384 43.85 -13.12 36.28
C ALA A 384 42.63 -13.27 37.24
N SER A 385 41.51 -13.71 36.64
CA SER A 385 40.71 -14.90 37.02
C SER A 385 40.23 -15.15 38.48
N GLY A 386 38.92 -15.32 38.66
CA GLY A 386 38.35 -15.88 39.90
C GLY A 386 36.82 -16.01 39.91
N SER A 387 36.33 -17.24 39.70
CA SER A 387 35.02 -17.81 40.08
C SER A 387 34.41 -17.32 41.42
N SER A 388 33.09 -17.31 41.65
CA SER A 388 31.94 -17.79 40.86
C SER A 388 30.55 -17.43 41.47
N SER A 389 29.49 -17.71 40.70
CA SER A 389 28.09 -17.97 41.11
C SER A 389 27.13 -16.78 41.35
N SER A 390 25.86 -17.02 40.97
CA SER A 390 24.60 -16.42 41.48
C SER A 390 24.42 -14.89 41.46
N GLY A 391 23.35 -14.31 40.90
CA GLY A 391 22.19 -14.89 40.19
C GLY A 391 21.04 -13.88 40.12
N SER A 392 20.06 -14.12 39.23
CA SER A 392 18.73 -13.46 39.18
C SER A 392 18.68 -11.92 39.14
N SER A 393 18.70 -11.36 37.93
CA SER A 393 18.32 -9.97 37.69
C SER A 393 16.80 -9.77 37.69
N ALA A 394 16.31 -8.75 38.40
CA ALA A 394 14.96 -8.20 38.25
C ALA A 394 14.99 -6.68 38.44
N LEU A 395 14.44 -5.95 37.47
CA LEU A 395 14.28 -4.49 37.52
C LEU A 395 13.05 -4.14 38.37
N ASN A 396 13.02 -2.94 38.97
CA ASN A 396 11.76 -2.40 39.47
C ASN A 396 11.71 -0.86 39.44
N SER A 397 10.64 -0.30 38.84
CA SER A 397 10.40 1.14 38.78
C SER A 397 8.94 1.46 38.43
N SER A 398 8.13 1.80 39.44
CA SER A 398 6.82 2.47 39.36
C SER A 398 6.54 3.11 40.73
N PHE A 399 6.13 4.38 40.87
CA PHE A 399 4.91 5.07 40.40
C PHE A 399 3.62 4.67 41.13
N SER A 400 2.72 5.64 41.35
CA SER A 400 1.62 5.57 42.33
C SER A 400 0.32 6.25 41.88
N SER A 401 -0.80 5.86 42.52
CA SER A 401 -2.24 6.20 42.39
C SER A 401 -2.53 7.73 42.48
N THR A 402 -3.45 8.40 41.75
CA THR A 402 -4.96 8.42 41.73
C THR A 402 -5.65 8.69 43.08
N SER A 403 -6.84 9.34 43.24
CA SER A 403 -7.83 10.16 42.45
C SER A 403 -8.84 10.80 43.49
N PRO A 404 -10.13 11.22 43.28
CA PRO A 404 -11.02 11.54 42.12
C PRO A 404 -11.78 12.93 42.23
N PHE A 405 -13.15 12.97 42.20
CA PHE A 405 -14.14 14.10 42.26
C PHE A 405 -14.34 14.99 40.99
N GLN A 406 -15.53 15.51 40.61
CA GLN A 406 -16.97 15.18 40.85
C GLN A 406 -17.89 15.87 39.78
N LEU A 407 -19.16 15.45 39.63
CA LEU A 407 -20.21 15.98 38.70
C LEU A 407 -20.82 17.34 39.12
N PRO A 408 -21.43 18.09 38.17
CA PRO A 408 -22.90 18.22 38.19
C PRO A 408 -23.58 18.06 36.79
N SER A 409 -24.86 18.47 36.64
CA SER A 409 -25.80 17.99 35.61
C SER A 409 -26.64 19.08 34.90
N ASN A 410 -27.44 18.64 33.90
CA ASN A 410 -28.43 19.39 33.09
C ASN A 410 -27.81 20.36 32.04
N SER A 411 -28.49 20.74 30.94
CA SER A 411 -29.89 20.51 30.49
C SER A 411 -29.98 20.29 28.97
N CYS A 412 -31.10 19.73 28.50
CA CYS A 412 -31.40 19.50 27.08
C CYS A 412 -32.16 20.66 26.41
N ILE A 413 -31.86 20.94 25.13
CA ILE A 413 -32.67 21.76 24.21
C ILE A 413 -32.67 21.07 22.84
N SER A 414 -33.81 21.06 22.16
CA SER A 414 -34.04 20.44 20.86
C SER A 414 -34.28 21.48 19.76
N PHE A 415 -33.91 21.18 18.51
CA PHE A 415 -34.55 21.79 17.33
C PHE A 415 -34.63 20.81 16.14
N THR A 416 -35.39 21.19 15.11
CA THR A 416 -36.02 20.28 14.14
C THR A 416 -35.68 20.58 12.68
N GLY A 417 -35.82 19.57 11.80
CA GLY A 417 -35.68 19.68 10.35
C GLY A 417 -35.13 18.38 9.74
N SER A 418 -35.92 17.35 9.39
CA SER A 418 -37.02 17.27 8.40
C SER A 418 -36.57 17.16 6.93
N SER A 419 -36.21 15.94 6.53
CA SER A 419 -36.54 15.39 5.21
C SER A 419 -36.69 13.86 5.33
N ALA A 420 -37.58 13.26 4.54
CA ALA A 420 -37.97 11.85 4.70
C ALA A 420 -37.68 11.05 3.43
N PHE A 421 -37.24 9.80 3.61
CA PHE A 421 -37.36 8.74 2.61
C PHE A 421 -37.81 7.45 3.30
N ALA A 422 -38.79 6.77 2.69
CA ALA A 422 -39.35 5.52 3.19
C ALA A 422 -38.59 4.30 2.62
N PRO A 423 -38.59 3.14 3.31
CA PRO A 423 -37.93 1.94 2.82
C PRO A 423 -38.74 1.27 1.69
N ALA A 424 -38.03 0.68 0.73
CA ALA A 424 -38.62 -0.24 -0.25
C ALA A 424 -38.57 -1.69 0.27
N SER A 425 -39.65 -2.43 0.05
CA SER A 425 -39.79 -3.85 0.43
C SER A 425 -39.01 -4.78 -0.52
N PRO A 426 -38.69 -6.04 -0.10
CA PRO A 426 -37.97 -6.99 -0.95
C PRO A 426 -38.80 -7.45 -2.15
N MET A 427 -38.13 -7.88 -3.22
CA MET A 427 -38.76 -8.54 -4.37
C MET A 427 -38.88 -10.06 -4.16
N ASP A 428 -40.03 -10.61 -4.54
CA ASP A 428 -40.27 -12.05 -4.63
C ASP A 428 -39.49 -12.70 -5.78
N THR A 429 -39.01 -13.93 -5.55
CA THR A 429 -38.42 -14.79 -6.59
C THR A 429 -39.37 -15.92 -6.97
N SER A 430 -40.41 -15.61 -7.75
CA SER A 430 -41.45 -16.55 -8.17
C SER A 430 -41.27 -17.09 -9.60
N VAL A 431 -40.74 -18.30 -9.70
CA VAL A 431 -41.04 -19.39 -10.67
C VAL A 431 -41.72 -19.01 -12.02
N CYS A 432 -40.91 -19.02 -13.09
CA CYS A 432 -41.23 -19.45 -14.48
C CYS A 432 -39.88 -19.90 -15.09
N LYS A 433 -39.68 -21.04 -15.77
CA LYS A 433 -40.54 -22.11 -16.30
C LYS A 433 -41.36 -21.80 -17.56
N GLU A 434 -40.65 -21.78 -18.70
CA GLU A 434 -40.90 -22.71 -19.82
C GLU A 434 -39.59 -23.47 -20.12
#